data_AF-U5S0U3-F1
#
_entry.id   AF-U5S0U3-F1
#
_cell.length_a   1.000
_cell.length_b   1.000
_cell.length_c   1.000
_cell.angle_alpha   90.00
_cell.angle_beta   90.00
_cell.angle_gamma   90.00
#
_symmetry.space_group_name_H-M   'P 1'
#
loop_
_entity.id
_entity.type
_entity.pdbx_description
1 polymer ?
#
loop_
_entity_poly.entity_id
_entity_poly.type
_entity_poly.pdbx_seq_one_letter_code
_entity_poly.pdbx_strand_id
1 'polypeptide(L)'
;WPYPYKYCIVMADKCDTDTLNALTGPLVEASAKIACSQSDFAPHYLESIIRSLGHDAKANIFSDTDIMDTPFAVKAGLGELGRSGLVISPWGAQMRIMEVFTNLPLVPDKP
;
A
#
# COMPACT_ATOMS: atom_id res chain seq x y z
N TRP A 1 16.96 9.93 -9.05
CA TRP A 1 15.60 9.35 -9.04
C TRP A 1 15.00 9.69 -7.69
N PRO A 2 13.97 10.55 -7.61
CA PRO A 2 14.07 11.78 -6.80
C PRO A 2 13.84 11.61 -5.29
N TYR A 3 13.65 10.40 -4.79
CA TYR A 3 13.46 10.18 -3.36
C TYR A 3 14.77 9.79 -2.67
N PRO A 4 15.27 10.58 -1.70
CA PRO A 4 16.48 10.27 -0.94
C PRO A 4 16.21 9.20 0.14
N TYR A 5 15.32 8.24 -0.13
CA TYR A 5 14.86 7.25 0.84
C TYR A 5 15.44 5.87 0.56
N LYS A 6 16.03 5.25 1.59
CA LYS A 6 16.65 3.92 1.47
C LYS A 6 15.66 2.77 1.61
N TYR A 7 14.65 2.92 2.47
CA TYR A 7 13.68 1.88 2.80
C TYR A 7 12.28 2.28 2.35
N CYS A 8 11.46 1.27 2.06
CA CYS A 8 10.02 1.41 1.82
C CYS A 8 9.31 0.42 2.74
N ILE A 9 8.37 0.92 3.54
CA ILE A 9 7.45 0.12 4.33
C ILE A 9 6.20 -0.05 3.48
N VAL A 10 5.87 -1.30 3.16
CA VAL A 10 4.66 -1.62 2.40
C VAL A 10 3.65 -2.21 3.37
N MET A 11 2.43 -1.70 3.32
CA MET A 11 1.30 -2.23 4.07
C MET A 11 0.17 -2.53 3.10
N ALA A 12 -0.79 -3.33 3.54
CA ALA A 12 -2.03 -3.47 2.80
C ALA A 12 -3.24 -3.56 3.70
N ASP A 13 -4.33 -3.02 3.17
CA ASP A 13 -5.65 -3.08 3.77
C ASP A 13 -6.54 -3.97 2.90
N LYS A 14 -7.28 -4.87 3.54
CA LYS A 14 -8.15 -5.81 2.83
C LYS A 14 -9.46 -5.10 2.53
N CYS A 15 -9.82 -5.02 1.26
CA CYS A 15 -11.11 -4.48 0.85
C CYS A 15 -12.25 -5.42 1.27
N ASP A 16 -13.42 -4.84 1.52
CA ASP A 16 -14.61 -5.61 1.87
C ASP A 16 -14.95 -6.62 0.77
N THR A 17 -14.88 -7.90 1.12
CA THR A 17 -15.07 -9.01 0.19
C THR A 17 -16.52 -9.09 -0.28
N ASP A 18 -17.48 -8.79 0.61
CA ASP A 18 -18.91 -8.95 0.30
C ASP A 18 -19.36 -7.93 -0.74
N THR A 19 -18.90 -6.68 -0.63
CA THR A 19 -19.17 -5.66 -1.63
C THR A 19 -18.42 -5.94 -2.93
N LEU A 20 -17.17 -6.39 -2.88
CA LEU A 20 -16.39 -6.69 -4.10
C LEU A 20 -16.96 -7.86 -4.90
N ASN A 21 -17.60 -8.83 -4.24
CA ASN A 21 -18.22 -9.98 -4.89
C ASN A 21 -19.39 -9.58 -5.82
N ALA A 22 -19.93 -8.37 -5.69
CA ALA A 22 -20.91 -7.86 -6.64
C ALA A 22 -20.30 -7.56 -8.03
N LEU A 23 -18.96 -7.49 -8.15
CA LEU A 23 -18.14 -7.26 -9.35
C LEU A 23 -18.35 -5.91 -10.05
N THR A 24 -19.61 -5.54 -10.29
CA THR A 24 -20.02 -4.29 -10.94
C THR A 24 -21.17 -3.64 -10.19
N GLY A 25 -21.29 -2.32 -10.33
CA GLY A 25 -22.37 -1.54 -9.77
C GLY A 25 -21.96 -0.60 -8.64
N PRO A 26 -22.91 0.22 -8.15
CA PRO A 26 -22.62 1.34 -7.26
C PRO A 26 -22.07 0.91 -5.90
N LEU A 27 -22.41 -0.29 -5.43
CA LEU A 27 -21.92 -0.81 -4.16
C LEU A 27 -20.41 -1.10 -4.21
N VAL A 28 -19.94 -1.73 -5.29
CA VAL A 28 -18.52 -2.00 -5.52
C VAL A 28 -17.75 -0.68 -5.61
N GLU A 29 -18.26 0.26 -6.41
CA GLU A 29 -17.62 1.57 -6.57
C GLU A 29 -17.53 2.35 -5.26
N ALA A 30 -18.59 2.32 -4.45
CA ALA A 30 -18.59 2.95 -3.14
C ALA A 30 -17.56 2.30 -2.22
N SER A 31 -17.51 0.96 -2.17
CA SER A 31 -16.54 0.25 -1.34
C SER A 31 -15.10 0.52 -1.74
N ALA A 32 -14.80 0.58 -3.04
CA ALA A 32 -13.47 0.92 -3.54
C ALA A 32 -13.06 2.35 -3.16
N LYS A 33 -13.97 3.32 -3.30
CA LYS A 33 -13.72 4.73 -2.92
C LYS A 33 -13.52 4.91 -1.42
N ILE A 34 -14.29 4.19 -0.62
CA ILE A 34 -14.12 4.17 0.84
C ILE A 34 -12.76 3.56 1.19
N ALA A 35 -12.40 2.42 0.58
CA ALA A 35 -11.12 1.78 0.82
C ALA A 35 -9.94 2.70 0.49
N CYS A 36 -9.92 3.36 -0.68
CA CYS A 36 -8.87 4.34 -1.02
C CYS A 36 -8.78 5.48 0.00
N SER A 37 -9.92 6.04 0.43
CA SER A 37 -9.93 7.18 1.34
C SER A 37 -9.51 6.79 2.77
N GLN A 38 -9.91 5.61 3.23
CA GLN A 38 -9.58 5.13 4.57
C GLN A 38 -8.14 4.60 4.66
N SER A 39 -7.66 3.93 3.60
CA SER A 39 -6.32 3.35 3.56
C SER A 39 -5.21 4.40 3.64
N ASP A 40 -5.46 5.63 3.16
CA ASP A 40 -4.46 6.71 3.14
C ASP A 40 -4.18 7.29 4.55
N PHE A 41 -5.06 7.05 5.54
CA PHE A 41 -4.82 7.53 6.91
C PHE A 41 -3.65 6.82 7.60
N ALA A 42 -3.54 5.50 7.44
CA ALA A 42 -2.49 4.70 8.06
C ALA A 42 -1.06 5.12 7.64
N PRO A 43 -0.71 5.28 6.34
CA PRO A 43 0.63 5.66 5.93
C PRO A 43 0.97 7.11 6.36
N HIS A 44 0.02 8.05 6.35
CA HIS A 44 0.26 9.41 6.85
C HIS A 44 0.46 9.47 8.37
N TYR A 45 -0.27 8.64 9.11
CA TYR A 45 -0.07 8.52 10.54
C TYR A 45 1.32 7.94 10.86
N LEU A 46 1.70 6.88 10.14
CA LEU A 46 3.03 6.26 10.27
C LEU A 46 4.15 7.23 9.88
N GLU A 47 3.98 7.98 8.79
CA GLU A 47 4.89 9.05 8.37
C GLU A 47 5.10 10.08 9.47
N SER A 48 4.02 10.54 10.12
CA SER A 48 4.09 11.49 11.23
C SER A 48 4.86 10.94 12.43
N ILE A 49 4.63 9.65 12.76
CA ILE A 49 5.37 8.95 13.81
C ILE A 49 6.86 8.89 13.46
N ILE A 50 7.22 8.46 12.26
CA ILE A 50 8.63 8.33 11.85
C ILE A 50 9.33 9.70 11.88
N ARG A 51 8.66 10.76 11.44
CA ARG A 51 9.19 12.13 11.55
C ARG A 51 9.36 12.58 13.00
N SER A 52 8.44 12.23 13.89
CA SER A 52 8.59 12.50 15.33
C SER A 52 9.76 11.75 15.98
N LEU A 53 10.17 10.60 15.41
CA LEU A 53 11.36 9.86 15.82
C LEU A 53 12.67 10.49 15.30
N GLY A 54 12.59 11.57 14.50
CA GLY A 54 13.74 12.28 13.95
C GLY A 54 14.25 11.75 12.62
N HIS A 55 13.50 10.86 11.96
CA HIS A 55 13.85 10.33 10.64
C HIS A 55 12.94 10.92 9.56
N ASP A 56 13.50 11.19 8.38
CA ASP A 56 12.67 11.61 7.27
C ASP A 56 11.88 10.42 6.69
N ALA A 57 10.63 10.68 6.36
CA ALA A 57 9.70 9.72 5.78
C ALA A 57 8.75 10.44 4.83
N LYS A 58 8.17 9.75 3.86
CA LYS A 58 7.11 10.25 3.00
C LYS A 58 6.10 9.14 2.73
N ALA A 59 4.84 9.40 3.05
CA ALA A 59 3.74 8.52 2.66
C ALA A 59 3.39 8.71 1.18
N ASN A 60 3.10 7.62 0.48
CA ASN A 60 2.52 7.65 -0.85
C ASN A 60 0.98 7.61 -0.74
N ILE A 61 0.32 8.53 -1.43
CA ILE A 61 -1.15 8.65 -1.44
C ILE A 61 -1.68 7.90 -2.66
N PHE A 62 -2.90 7.37 -2.60
CA PHE A 62 -3.53 6.72 -3.76
C PHE A 62 -3.52 7.56 -5.05
N SER A 63 -3.67 8.89 -4.93
CA SER A 63 -3.70 9.78 -6.09
C SER A 63 -2.34 10.02 -6.74
N ASP A 64 -1.25 9.65 -6.06
CA ASP A 64 0.11 9.85 -6.56
C ASP A 64 0.49 8.70 -7.51
N THR A 65 0.66 9.04 -8.79
CA THR A 65 0.94 8.08 -9.87
C THR A 65 2.43 7.95 -10.16
N ASP A 66 3.29 8.66 -9.44
CA ASP A 66 4.73 8.68 -9.69
C ASP A 66 5.42 7.38 -9.27
N ILE A 67 4.73 6.55 -8.48
CA ILE A 67 5.24 5.32 -7.88
C ILE A 67 4.36 4.13 -8.29
N MET A 68 5.00 2.99 -8.55
CA MET A 68 4.32 1.74 -8.87
C MET A 68 4.34 0.84 -7.65
N ASP A 69 3.17 0.53 -7.10
CA ASP A 69 3.06 -0.19 -5.82
C ASP A 69 3.47 -1.68 -5.92
N THR A 70 3.14 -2.31 -7.05
CA THR A 70 3.25 -3.77 -7.24
C THR A 70 4.69 -4.31 -7.05
N PRO A 71 5.76 -3.72 -7.64
CA PRO A 71 7.12 -4.19 -7.42
C PRO A 71 7.61 -4.10 -5.97
N PHE A 72 7.18 -3.08 -5.22
CA PHE A 72 7.57 -2.93 -3.82
C PHE A 72 6.88 -3.96 -2.94
N ALA A 73 5.57 -4.16 -3.14
CA ALA A 73 4.81 -5.18 -2.41
C ALA A 73 5.36 -6.60 -2.62
N VAL A 74 5.76 -6.95 -3.85
CA VAL A 74 6.42 -8.24 -4.12
C VAL A 74 7.76 -8.33 -3.41
N LYS A 75 8.58 -7.28 -3.46
CA LYS A 75 9.89 -7.27 -2.77
C LYS A 75 9.78 -7.31 -1.24
N ALA A 76 8.69 -6.77 -0.69
CA ALA A 76 8.40 -6.80 0.74
C ALA A 76 7.81 -8.15 1.21
N GLY A 77 7.58 -9.11 0.30
CA GLY A 77 6.99 -10.41 0.64
C GLY A 77 5.50 -10.37 0.95
N LEU A 78 4.80 -9.32 0.51
CA LEU A 78 3.37 -9.19 0.71
C LEU A 78 2.56 -10.17 -0.15
N GLY A 79 3.13 -10.61 -1.27
CA GLY A 79 2.54 -11.56 -2.19
C GLY A 79 3.29 -11.65 -3.51
N GLU A 80 2.73 -12.39 -4.45
CA GLU A 80 3.32 -12.63 -5.77
C GLU A 80 2.59 -11.86 -6.87
N LEU A 81 3.27 -11.58 -7.98
CA LEU A 81 2.64 -10.95 -9.14
C LEU A 81 1.68 -11.94 -9.83
N GLY A 82 0.39 -11.61 -9.85
CA GLY A 82 -0.64 -12.37 -10.55
C GLY A 82 -0.69 -12.08 -12.05
N ARG A 83 -1.34 -12.99 -12.80
CA ARG A 83 -1.62 -12.80 -14.26
C ARG A 83 -2.43 -11.53 -14.54
N SER A 84 -3.25 -11.10 -13.58
CA SER A 84 -4.03 -9.86 -13.64
C SER A 84 -3.18 -8.59 -13.54
N GLY A 85 -1.89 -8.69 -13.21
CA GLY A 85 -1.01 -7.56 -12.90
C GLY A 85 -1.15 -7.04 -11.47
N LEU A 86 -2.02 -7.64 -10.66
CA LEU A 86 -2.20 -7.34 -9.24
C LEU A 86 -1.34 -8.26 -8.37
N VAL A 87 -0.97 -7.79 -7.17
CA VAL A 87 -0.34 -8.63 -6.16
C VAL A 87 -1.37 -9.60 -5.57
N ILE A 88 -1.02 -10.88 -5.53
CA ILE A 88 -1.82 -11.93 -4.92
C ILE A 88 -1.15 -12.30 -3.59
N SER A 89 -1.80 -11.95 -2.49
CA SER A 89 -1.40 -12.38 -1.15
C SER A 89 -2.11 -13.69 -0.77
N PRO A 90 -1.72 -14.36 0.33
CA PRO A 90 -2.48 -15.48 0.89
C PRO A 90 -3.96 -15.16 1.19
N TRP A 91 -4.32 -13.88 1.31
CA TRP A 91 -5.68 -13.40 1.53
C TRP A 91 -6.41 -13.00 0.24
N GLY A 92 -5.78 -13.18 -0.92
CA GLY A 92 -6.30 -12.83 -2.24
C GLY A 92 -5.73 -11.51 -2.78
N ALA A 93 -6.31 -11.05 -3.90
CA ALA A 93 -5.93 -9.80 -4.57
C ALA A 93 -6.84 -8.61 -4.20
N GLN A 94 -7.83 -8.82 -3.33
CA GLN A 94 -8.80 -7.81 -2.89
C GLN A 94 -8.21 -6.94 -1.78
N MET A 95 -7.11 -6.27 -2.08
CA MET A 95 -6.39 -5.47 -1.10
C MET A 95 -5.87 -4.18 -1.72
N ARG A 96 -5.86 -3.13 -0.93
CA ARG A 96 -5.19 -1.88 -1.25
C ARG A 96 -3.78 -1.91 -0.68
N ILE A 97 -2.81 -1.63 -1.52
CA ILE A 97 -1.40 -1.50 -1.12
C ILE A 97 -1.13 -0.04 -0.79
N MET A 98 -0.36 0.20 0.26
CA MET A 98 0.04 1.53 0.70
C MET A 98 1.53 1.51 1.07
N GLU A 99 2.21 2.64 0.88
CA GLU A 99 3.66 2.70 0.95
C GLU A 99 4.13 3.91 1.74
N VAL A 100 5.18 3.72 2.54
CA VAL A 100 5.87 4.79 3.24
C VAL A 100 7.36 4.66 3.01
N PHE A 101 7.93 5.65 2.33
CA PHE A 101 9.36 5.74 2.09
C PHE A 101 10.04 6.36 3.31
N THR A 102 11.18 5.84 3.73
CA THR A 102 11.89 6.37 4.90
C THR A 102 13.39 6.08 4.88
N ASN A 103 14.13 6.87 5.67
CA ASN A 103 15.54 6.65 6.01
C ASN A 103 15.73 6.02 7.39
N LEU A 104 14.66 5.62 8.07
CA LEU A 104 14.73 4.84 9.31
C LEU A 104 15.50 3.53 9.04
N PRO A 105 16.48 3.15 9.87
CA PRO A 105 17.22 1.90 9.70
C PRO A 105 16.30 0.71 10.00
N LEU A 106 15.82 0.06 8.94
CA LEU A 106 14.94 -1.11 9.01
C LEU A 106 15.66 -2.37 8.51
N VAL A 107 15.17 -3.53 8.95
CA VAL A 107 15.58 -4.84 8.43
C VAL A 107 14.60 -5.22 7.31
N PRO A 108 15.05 -5.39 6.07
CA PRO A 108 14.16 -5.78 4.97
C PRO A 108 13.61 -7.19 5.16
N ASP A 109 12.33 -7.35 4.88
CA ASP A 109 11.69 -8.65 4.76
C ASP A 109 12.16 -9.40 3.52
N LYS A 110 11.92 -10.70 3.50
CA LYS A 110 12.19 -11.55 2.35
C LYS A 110 10.91 -11.70 1.51
N PRO A 111 11.03 -11.70 0.18
CA PRO A 111 9.93 -12.07 -0.70
C PRO A 111 9.49 -13.53 -0.49
#